data_AF-H8Z7A4-F1
#
_entry.id   AF-H8Z7A4-F1
#
_cell.length_a   1.000
_cell.length_b   1.000
_cell.length_c   1.000
_cell.angle_alpha   90.00
_cell.angle_beta   90.00
_cell.angle_gamma   90.00
#
_symmetry.space_group_name_H-M   'P 1'
#
loop_
_entity.id
_entity.type
_entity.pdbx_description
1 polymer ?
#
loop_
_entity_poly.entity_id
_entity_poly.type
_entity_poly.pdbx_seq_one_letter_code
_entity_poly.pdbx_strand_id
1 'polypeptide(L)'
;MNAPLSMQQLVPAWQSLQAVAPLTHISNEAEYARMTQLLHQLLDVVRDDARHPLYSLVAVVGDVIETYERDQDPVTGGEAPQWPI
;
A
#
# COMPACT_ATOMS: atom_id res chain seq x y z
N MET A 1 23.77 -9.46 13.26
CA MET A 1 24.63 -8.37 12.77
C MET A 1 23.98 -7.85 11.50
N ASN A 2 23.41 -6.64 11.53
CA ASN A 2 22.84 -6.03 10.33
C ASN A 2 24.01 -5.46 9.52
N ALA A 3 24.24 -5.96 8.30
CA ALA A 3 25.21 -5.35 7.41
C ALA A 3 24.83 -3.87 7.20
N PRO A 4 25.79 -2.93 7.15
CA PRO A 4 25.46 -1.54 6.88
C PRO A 4 24.68 -1.44 5.57
N LEU A 5 23.49 -0.82 5.63
CA LEU A 5 22.65 -0.60 4.45
C LEU A 5 23.48 0.12 3.38
N SER A 6 23.80 -0.59 2.30
CA SER A 6 24.49 0.00 1.16
C SER A 6 23.45 0.59 0.23
N MET A 7 23.45 1.91 0.08
CA MET A 7 22.60 2.59 -0.90
C MET A 7 22.84 2.06 -2.33
N GLN A 8 24.06 1.62 -2.62
CA GLN A 8 24.42 0.99 -3.89
C GLN A 8 23.71 -0.35 -4.13
N GLN A 9 23.34 -1.06 -3.06
CA GLN A 9 22.57 -2.31 -3.13
C GLN A 9 21.06 -2.07 -3.04
N LEU A 10 20.64 -1.02 -2.35
CA LEU A 10 19.22 -0.71 -2.16
C LEU A 10 18.56 -0.25 -3.47
N VAL A 11 19.23 0.61 -4.25
CA VAL A 11 18.70 1.09 -5.54
C VAL A 11 18.34 -0.05 -6.50
N PRO A 12 19.24 -1.00 -6.83
CA PRO A 12 18.91 -2.08 -7.74
C PRO A 12 17.87 -3.04 -7.17
N ALA A 13 17.85 -3.26 -5.85
CA ALA A 13 16.81 -4.08 -5.21
C ALA A 13 15.43 -3.43 -5.32
N TRP A 14 15.34 -2.11 -5.09
CA TRP A 14 14.11 -1.35 -5.25
C TRP A 14 13.62 -1.33 -6.69
N GLN A 15 14.51 -1.09 -7.65
CA GLN A 15 14.18 -1.15 -9.08
C GLN A 15 13.70 -2.54 -9.49
N SER A 16 14.31 -3.60 -8.97
CA SER A 16 13.89 -4.97 -9.26
C SER A 16 12.48 -5.25 -8.70
N LEU A 17 12.16 -4.73 -7.52
CA LEU A 17 10.81 -4.82 -6.95
C LEU A 17 9.80 -4.05 -7.81
N GLN A 18 10.11 -2.81 -8.20
CA GLN A 18 9.23 -1.98 -9.04
C GLN A 18 9.01 -2.56 -10.45
N ALA A 19 9.93 -3.39 -10.94
CA ALA A 19 9.77 -4.08 -12.22
C ALA A 19 8.74 -5.21 -12.16
N VAL A 20 8.47 -5.78 -10.97
CA VAL A 20 7.56 -6.93 -10.80
C VAL A 20 6.27 -6.59 -10.06
N ALA A 21 6.24 -5.47 -9.33
CA ALA A 21 5.07 -4.98 -8.61
C ALA A 21 4.92 -3.47 -8.80
N PRO A 22 3.69 -2.94 -8.95
CA PRO A 22 3.43 -1.51 -9.11
C PRO A 22 3.57 -0.73 -7.79
N LEU A 23 4.65 -0.97 -7.03
CA LEU A 23 4.83 -0.43 -5.70
C LEU A 23 5.45 0.97 -5.77
N THR A 24 4.59 1.98 -5.72
CA THR A 24 4.92 3.41 -5.79
C THR A 24 4.06 4.21 -4.81
N HIS A 25 4.44 5.47 -4.58
CA HIS A 25 3.50 6.45 -4.04
C HIS A 25 2.28 6.55 -4.98
N ILE A 26 1.08 6.72 -4.42
CA ILE A 26 -0.15 6.89 -5.18
C ILE A 26 -0.46 8.38 -5.28
N SER A 27 -0.55 8.89 -6.49
CA SER A 27 -0.80 10.30 -6.78
C SER A 27 -2.04 10.52 -7.64
N ASN A 28 -2.67 9.43 -8.09
CA ASN A 28 -3.88 9.44 -8.91
C ASN A 28 -4.66 8.11 -8.79
N GLU A 29 -5.90 8.14 -9.29
CA GLU A 29 -6.83 7.01 -9.26
C GLU A 29 -6.32 5.77 -10.00
N ALA A 30 -5.58 5.94 -11.09
CA ALA A 30 -5.03 4.80 -11.85
C ALA A 30 -3.90 4.09 -11.11
N GLU A 31 -3.13 4.80 -10.29
CA GLU A 31 -2.15 4.23 -9.36
C GLU A 31 -2.85 3.55 -8.18
N TYR A 32 -3.90 4.16 -7.63
CA TYR A 32 -4.71 3.58 -6.57
C TYR A 32 -5.30 2.22 -7.00
N ALA A 33 -5.97 2.17 -8.16
CA ALA A 33 -6.55 0.94 -8.68
C ALA A 33 -5.50 -0.18 -8.87
N ARG A 34 -4.30 0.16 -9.35
CA ARG A 34 -3.19 -0.82 -9.51
C ARG A 34 -2.68 -1.32 -8.16
N MET A 35 -2.56 -0.43 -7.17
CA MET A 35 -2.13 -0.80 -5.82
C MET A 35 -3.17 -1.68 -5.11
N THR A 36 -4.45 -1.37 -5.24
CA THR A 36 -5.55 -2.19 -4.70
C THR A 36 -5.61 -3.57 -5.37
N GLN A 37 -5.37 -3.64 -6.68
CA GLN A 37 -5.24 -4.93 -7.36
C GLN A 37 -4.06 -5.75 -6.83
N LEU A 38 -2.90 -5.11 -6.58
CA LEU A 38 -1.76 -5.77 -5.95
C LEU A 38 -2.12 -6.28 -4.55
N LEU A 39 -2.81 -5.48 -3.72
CA LEU A 39 -3.24 -5.90 -2.39
C LEU A 39 -4.12 -7.15 -2.44
N HIS A 40 -5.11 -7.19 -3.36
CA HIS A 40 -5.95 -8.37 -3.54
C HIS A 40 -5.13 -9.62 -3.92
N GLN A 41 -4.18 -9.48 -4.86
CA GLN A 41 -3.31 -10.60 -5.24
C GLN A 41 -2.45 -11.09 -4.08
N LEU A 42 -1.95 -10.17 -3.24
CA LEU A 42 -1.19 -10.52 -2.05
C LEU A 42 -2.05 -11.28 -1.03
N LEU A 43 -3.29 -10.83 -0.80
CA LEU A 43 -4.24 -11.50 0.11
C LEU A 43 -4.61 -12.89 -0.39
N ASP A 44 -4.79 -13.09 -1.69
CA ASP A 44 -5.09 -14.40 -2.29
C ASP A 44 -3.94 -15.41 -2.11
N VAL A 45 -2.69 -14.94 -2.13
CA VAL A 45 -1.47 -15.75 -1.97
C VAL A 45 -1.17 -16.02 -0.50
N VAL A 46 -1.17 -14.97 0.34
CA VAL A 46 -0.83 -15.05 1.77
C VAL A 46 -1.93 -15.77 2.54
N ARG A 47 -3.20 -15.53 2.21
CA ARG A 47 -4.37 -16.04 2.93
C ARG A 47 -4.23 -15.79 4.44
N ASP A 48 -4.46 -16.83 5.25
CA ASP A 48 -4.35 -16.79 6.71
C ASP A 48 -2.95 -17.18 7.22
N ASP A 49 -1.94 -17.35 6.35
CA ASP A 49 -0.58 -17.72 6.77
C ASP A 49 0.24 -16.49 7.16
N ALA A 50 0.18 -16.14 8.44
CA ALA A 50 0.98 -15.07 9.03
C ALA A 50 2.50 -15.27 8.91
N ARG A 51 2.98 -16.48 8.56
CA ARG A 51 4.41 -16.77 8.34
C ARG A 51 4.83 -16.63 6.88
N HIS A 52 3.89 -16.35 5.98
CA HIS A 52 4.18 -16.21 4.56
C HIS A 52 5.19 -15.06 4.34
N PRO A 53 6.23 -15.22 3.48
CA PRO A 53 7.24 -14.19 3.26
C PRO A 53 6.68 -12.84 2.76
N LEU A 54 5.51 -12.85 2.12
CA LEU A 54 4.81 -11.65 1.64
C LEU A 54 3.83 -11.05 2.66
N TYR A 55 3.66 -11.64 3.85
CA TYR A 55 2.72 -11.14 4.84
C TYR A 55 3.01 -9.69 5.23
N SER A 56 4.28 -9.34 5.46
CA SER A 56 4.67 -7.96 5.75
C SER A 56 4.47 -7.00 4.56
N LEU A 57 4.43 -7.52 3.34
CA LEU A 57 4.18 -6.70 2.15
C LEU A 57 2.70 -6.30 2.04
N VAL A 58 1.78 -7.14 2.50
CA VAL A 58 0.34 -6.80 2.62
C VAL A 58 0.16 -5.54 3.46
N ALA A 59 0.82 -5.47 4.62
CA ALA A 59 0.76 -4.33 5.51
C ALA A 59 1.30 -3.05 4.83
N VAL A 60 2.49 -3.14 4.23
CA VAL A 60 3.10 -1.98 3.53
C VAL A 60 2.22 -1.46 2.39
N VAL A 61 1.65 -2.35 1.59
CA VAL A 61 0.74 -1.96 0.50
C VAL A 61 -0.53 -1.32 1.05
N GLY A 62 -1.10 -1.88 2.13
CA GLY A 62 -2.24 -1.32 2.84
C GLY A 62 -1.98 0.10 3.34
N ASP A 63 -0.84 0.36 3.98
CA ASP A 63 -0.47 1.68 4.49
C ASP A 63 -0.37 2.73 3.36
N VAL A 64 0.14 2.33 2.19
CA VAL A 64 0.25 3.21 1.01
C VAL A 64 -1.13 3.57 0.45
N ILE A 65 -2.04 2.60 0.37
CA ILE A 65 -3.44 2.80 -0.04
C ILE A 65 -4.15 3.71 0.95
N GLU A 66 -4.08 3.41 2.25
CA GLU A 66 -4.73 4.18 3.31
C GLU A 66 -4.24 5.63 3.34
N THR A 67 -2.95 5.85 3.07
CA THR A 67 -2.39 7.21 2.98
C THR A 67 -3.04 8.01 1.86
N TYR A 68 -3.20 7.41 0.67
CA TYR A 68 -3.89 8.07 -0.43
C TYR A 68 -5.36 8.35 -0.13
N GLU A 69 -6.08 7.37 0.43
CA GLU A 69 -7.49 7.53 0.79
C GLU A 69 -7.70 8.66 1.79
N ARG A 70 -6.81 8.78 2.79
CA ARG A 70 -6.86 9.86 3.78
C ARG A 70 -6.64 11.24 3.18
N ASP A 71 -5.77 11.34 2.17
CA ASP A 71 -5.52 12.59 1.45
C ASP A 71 -6.65 12.93 0.46
N GLN A 72 -7.40 11.93 0.01
CA GLN A 72 -8.60 12.09 -0.83
C GLN A 72 -9.87 12.36 -0.03
N ASP A 73 -9.88 12.11 1.28
CA ASP A 73 -10.96 12.54 2.16
C ASP A 73 -10.87 14.07 2.27
N PRO A 74 -11.71 14.87 1.56
CA PRO A 74 -11.99 16.18 2.10
C PRO A 74 -12.55 15.87 3.48
N VAL A 75 -11.99 16.49 4.53
CA VAL A 75 -12.70 16.71 5.79
C VAL A 75 -14.17 16.65 5.48
N THR A 76 -14.85 15.64 6.04
CA THR A 76 -16.29 15.54 6.03
C THR A 76 -16.79 16.97 6.15
N GLY A 77 -17.35 17.52 5.08
CA GLY A 77 -18.20 18.68 5.20
C GLY A 77 -19.22 18.20 6.21
N GLY A 78 -19.06 18.64 7.45
CA GLY A 78 -19.75 18.08 8.60
C GLY A 78 -21.22 18.39 8.51
N GLU A 79 -21.94 17.69 7.65
CA GLU A 79 -23.37 17.55 7.76
C GLU A 79 -23.58 16.48 8.83
N ALA A 80 -23.67 16.97 10.06
CA ALA A 80 -24.21 16.21 11.17
C ALA A 80 -25.50 15.51 10.72
N PRO A 81 -25.80 14.29 11.21
CA PRO A 81 -27.03 13.61 10.89
C PRO A 81 -28.23 14.54 11.14
N GLN A 82 -28.89 15.00 10.08
CA GLN A 82 -30.17 15.70 10.19
C GLN A 82 -31.24 14.66 10.50
N TRP A 83 -31.25 14.17 11.74
CA TRP A 83 -32.40 13.44 12.25
C TRP A 83 -33.56 14.46 12.35
N PRO A 84 -34.73 14.17 11.76
CA PRO A 84 -35.89 15.01 11.96
C PRO A 84 -36.28 14.94 13.44
N ILE A 85 -36.39 16.12 14.06
CA ILE A 85 -37.00 16.30 15.38
C ILE A 85 -38.51 16.12 15.27
#